data_AF-A0AAP0GFA3-F1
#
_entry.id   AF-A0AAP0GFA3-F1
#
_cell.length_a   1.000
_cell.length_b   1.000
_cell.length_c   1.000
_cell.angle_alpha   90.00
_cell.angle_beta   90.00
_cell.angle_gamma   90.00
#
_symmetry.space_group_name_H-M   'P 1'
#
loop_
_entity.id
_entity.type
_entity.pdbx_description
1 polymer ?
#
loop_
_entity_poly.entity_id
_entity_poly.type
_entity_poly.pdbx_seq_one_letter_code
_entity_poly.pdbx_strand_id
1 'polypeptide(L)' 'MTMQVIYFVLRIIIFHSSFSWKHWVGLIVTSSAYWVSYHQLANMAKPTYSDEGELMDGGSDMTTGGICG' A
#
# COMPACT_ATOMS: atom_id res chain seq x y z
N MET A 1 -2.17 22.70 -22.92
CA MET A 1 -2.35 22.65 -21.45
C MET A 1 -3.75 23.06 -20.99
N THR A 2 -4.45 23.98 -21.65
CA THR A 2 -5.77 24.52 -21.23
C THR A 2 -6.91 23.50 -21.21
N MET A 3 -6.98 22.59 -22.19
CA MET A 3 -8.06 21.60 -22.29
C MET A 3 -8.08 20.59 -21.13
N GLN A 4 -6.90 20.24 -20.60
CA GLN A 4 -6.80 19.30 -19.46
C GLN A 4 -7.37 19.92 -18.18
N VAL A 5 -7.14 21.22 -17.98
CA VAL A 5 -7.63 21.96 -16.81
C VAL A 5 -9.15 22.06 -16.84
N ILE A 6 -9.73 22.40 -17.99
CA ILE A 6 -11.19 22.49 -18.18
C ILE A 6 -11.85 21.14 -17.93
N TYR A 7 -11.27 20.06 -18.48
CA TYR A 7 -11.76 18.69 -18.25
C TYR A 7 -11.74 18.32 -16.76
N PHE A 8 -10.66 18.65 -16.05
CA PHE A 8 -10.52 18.36 -14.62
C PHE A 8 -11.54 19.12 -13.76
N VAL A 9 -11.74 20.41 -14.04
CA VAL A 9 -12.70 21.26 -13.33
C VAL A 9 -14.14 20.77 -13.56
N LEU A 10 -14.51 20.47 -14.80
CA LEU A 10 -15.85 19.94 -15.12
C LEU A 10 -16.11 18.61 -14.41
N ARG A 11 -15.11 17.73 -14.34
CA ARG A 11 -15.22 16.43 -13.66
C ARG A 11 -15.48 16.58 -12.16
N ILE A 12 -14.80 17.52 -11.49
CA ILE A 12 -15.01 17.77 -10.06
C ILE A 12 -16.40 18.36 -9.79
N ILE A 13 -16.88 19.26 -10.65
CA ILE A 13 -18.21 19.89 -10.52
C ILE A 13 -19.33 18.87 -10.74
N ILE A 14 -19.26 18.08 -11.82
CA ILE A 14 -20.29 17.08 -12.16
C ILE A 14 -20.35 15.97 -11.10
N PHE A 15 -19.19 15.50 -10.62
CA PHE A 15 -19.11 14.44 -9.62
C PHE A 15 -18.99 14.95 -8.19
N HIS A 16 -19.33 16.21 -7.88
CA HIS A 16 -19.06 16.81 -6.55
C HIS A 16 -19.61 15.98 -5.37
N SER A 17 -20.73 15.28 -5.57
CA SER A 17 -21.37 14.40 -4.57
C SER A 17 -20.56 13.12 -4.33
N SER A 18 -20.11 12.46 -5.40
CA SER A 18 -19.23 11.28 -5.32
C SER A 18 -17.80 11.64 -4.91
N PHE A 19 -17.37 12.87 -5.21
CA PHE A 19 -16.07 13.43 -4.86
C PHE A 19 -16.08 14.12 -3.49
N SER A 20 -16.94 13.67 -2.57
CA SER A 20 -16.88 14.12 -1.18
C SER A 20 -15.51 13.77 -0.58
N TRP A 21 -14.94 14.70 0.19
CA TRP A 21 -13.65 14.55 0.90
C TRP A 21 -13.53 13.24 1.68
N LYS A 22 -14.65 12.71 2.20
CA LYS A 22 -14.69 11.46 2.96
C LYS A 22 -14.25 10.24 2.13
N HIS A 23 -14.57 10.19 0.84
CA HIS A 23 -14.16 9.09 -0.04
C HIS A 23 -12.66 9.09 -0.29
N TRP A 24 -12.08 10.28 -0.46
CA TRP A 24 -10.63 10.46 -0.58
C TRP A 24 -9.89 10.04 0.69
N VAL A 25 -10.41 10.44 1.86
CA VAL A 25 -9.86 10.01 3.15
C VAL A 25 -9.98 8.48 3.30
N GLY A 26 -11.14 7.90 3.01
CA GLY A 26 -11.33 6.45 3.06
C GLY A 26 -10.40 5.68 2.11
N LEU A 27 -10.21 6.19 0.89
CA LEU A 27 -9.30 5.62 -0.09
C LEU A 27 -7.85 5.65 0.40
N ILE A 28 -7.39 6.78 0.94
CA ILE A 28 -6.03 6.91 1.47
C ILE A 28 -5.84 5.95 2.65
N VAL A 29 -6.76 5.96 3.62
CA VAL A 29 -6.65 5.13 4.82
C VAL A 29 -6.60 3.63 4.46
N THR A 30 -7.51 3.17 3.61
CA THR A 30 -7.55 1.74 3.20
C THR A 30 -6.32 1.35 2.38
N SER A 31 -5.87 2.22 1.46
CA SER A 31 -4.66 1.98 0.67
C SER A 31 -3.41 1.95 1.55
N SER A 32 -3.29 2.86 2.52
CA SER A 32 -2.19 2.89 3.48
C SER A 32 -2.19 1.65 4.37
N ALA A 33 -3.35 1.21 4.86
CA ALA A 33 -3.45 -0.01 5.66
C ALA A 33 -2.99 -1.25 4.87
N TYR A 34 -3.38 -1.35 3.60
CA TYR A 34 -2.94 -2.41 2.71
C TYR A 34 -1.41 -2.35 2.48
N TRP A 35 -0.89 -1.15 2.17
CA TRP A 35 0.53 -0.94 1.94
C TRP A 35 1.39 -1.26 3.17
N VAL A 36 0.98 -0.81 4.36
CA VAL A 36 1.68 -1.07 5.62
C VAL A 36 1.74 -2.58 5.90
N SER A 37 0.62 -3.28 5.74
CA SER A 37 0.55 -4.73 5.94
C SER A 37 1.53 -5.45 4.99
N TYR A 38 1.51 -5.08 3.72
CA TYR A 38 2.41 -5.68 2.73
C TYR A 38 3.88 -5.37 2.99
N HIS A 39 4.18 -4.14 3.43
CA HIS A 39 5.53 -3.73 3.78
C HIS A 39 6.08 -4.51 4.98
N GLN A 40 5.25 -4.77 6.00
CA GLN A 40 5.64 -5.60 7.14
C GLN A 40 5.93 -7.03 6.70
N LEU A 41 5.03 -7.63 5.91
CA LEU A 41 5.21 -8.97 5.35
C LEU A 41 6.50 -9.08 4.51
N ALA A 42 6.76 -8.09 3.65
CA ALA A 42 7.97 -8.05 2.84
C ALA A 42 9.26 -7.92 3.67
N ASN A 43 9.20 -7.26 4.82
CA ASN A 43 10.34 -7.19 5.73
C ASN A 43 10.55 -8.48 6.53
N MET A 44 9.47 -9.17 6.90
CA MET A 44 9.58 -10.47 7.56
C MET A 44 10.11 -11.57 6.64
N ALA A 45 9.85 -11.48 5.33
CA ALA A 45 10.36 -12.42 4.34
C ALA A 45 11.80 -12.13 3.89
N LYS A 46 12.40 -11.00 4.29
CA LYS A 46 13.76 -10.64 3.88
C LYS A 46 14.80 -11.32 4.78
N PRO A 47 15.86 -11.91 4.21
CA PRO A 47 16.97 -12.40 5.00
C PRO A 47 17.79 -11.25 5.60
N THR A 48 18.24 -11.43 6.85
CA THR A 48 19.14 -10.53 7.58
C THR A 48 20.54 -11.11 7.57
N TYR A 49 21.54 -10.29 7.23
CA TYR A 49 22.95 -10.65 7.18
C TYR A 49 23.76 -9.81 8.17
N SER A 50 24.84 -10.37 8.69
CA SER A 50 25.83 -9.67 9.51
C SER A 50 26.74 -8.77 8.65
N ASP A 51 27.53 -7.93 9.29
CA ASP A 51 28.51 -7.05 8.63
C ASP A 51 29.60 -7.84 7.89
N GLU A 52 29.87 -9.10 8.29
CA GLU A 52 30.79 -10.00 7.57
C GLU A 52 30.10 -10.77 6.41
N GLY A 53 28.80 -10.55 6.19
CA GLY A 53 28.01 -11.20 5.14
C GLY A 53 27.48 -12.59 5.51
N GLU A 54 27.62 -13.01 6.76
CA GLU A 54 27.03 -14.25 7.27
C GLU A 54 25.52 -14.13 7.46
N LEU A 55 24.79 -15.18 7.07
CA LEU A 55 23.32 -15.20 7.19
C LEU A 55 22.92 -15.33 8.65
N MET A 56 22.23 -14.31 9.19
CA MET A 56 21.75 -14.30 10.57
C MET A 56 20.31 -14.81 10.68
N ASP A 57 19.45 -14.48 9.71
CA ASP A 57 18.06 -14.94 9.61
C ASP A 57 17.70 -15.06 8.12
N GLY A 58 17.09 -16.17 7.71
CA GLY A 58 16.66 -16.42 6.33
C GLY A 58 15.39 -15.67 5.92
N GLY A 59 14.68 -15.08 6.88
CA GLY A 59 13.33 -14.56 6.69
C GLY A 59 12.27 -15.67 6.80
N SER A 60 11.02 -15.26 7.03
CA SER A 60 9.88 -16.18 7.23
C SER A 60 9.28 -16.64 5.89
N ASP A 61 9.12 -17.95 5.72
CA ASP A 61 8.33 -18.53 4.63
C ASP A 61 6.84 -18.28 4.90
N MET A 62 6.22 -17.44 4.07
CA MET A 62 4.81 -17.08 4.20
C MET A 62 3.87 -18.07 3.51
N THR A 63 4.38 -19.18 2.98
CA THR A 63 3.57 -20.26 2.37
C THR A 63 3.14 -21.33 3.37
N THR A 64 3.59 -21.27 4.63
CA THR A 64 3.36 -22.28 5.68
C THR A 64 1.89 -22.41 6.16
N GLY A 65 0.91 -21.79 5.52
CA GLY A 65 -0.52 -22.07 5.76
C GLY A 65 -1.10 -21.57 7.10
N GLY A 66 -0.30 -20.97 7.99
CA GLY A 66 -0.75 -20.36 9.24
C GLY A 66 -0.80 -21.31 10.45
N ILE A 67 -1.60 -20.97 11.45
CA ILE A 67 -1.59 -21.58 12.81
C ILE A 67 -1.92 -23.09 12.86
N CYS A 68 -2.39 -23.68 11.76
CA CYS A 68 -2.76 -25.09 11.70
C CYS A 68 -2.11 -25.86 10.53
N GLY A 69 -0.92 -25.44 10.07
CA GLY A 69 -0.09 -26.20 9.14
C GLY A 69 0.53 -27.45 9.77
#